data_AF-X1H4L6-F1
#
_entry.id   AF-X1H4L6-F1
#
_cell.length_a   1.000
_cell.length_b   1.000
_cell.length_c   1.000
_cell.angle_alpha   90.00
_cell.angle_beta   90.00
_cell.angle_gamma   90.00
#
_symmetry.space_group_name_H-M   'P 1'
#
loop_
_entity.id
_entity.type
_entity.pdbx_description
1 polymer ?
#
loop_
_entity_poly.entity_id
_entity_poly.type
_entity_poly.pdbx_seq_one_letter_code
_entity_poly.pdbx_strand_id
1 'polypeptide(L)'
;MKLLGMEKTRYLFKFYYIGAEEYFGSQRQPNYLTIEDCLLTALQEKNYIHEAKKSGFEMASRTDKFVSARGSTFSFITEKIPILMEINSALPKNIGVWAYSKVPTDFLSRYNAQFRHYKYIMPYPNAILKDDSTVNFKAMKKVC
;
A
#
# COMPACT_ATOMS: atom_id res chain seq x y z
N MET A 1 16.57 -23.69 -23.81
CA MET A 1 17.42 -22.85 -22.94
C MET A 1 16.70 -22.68 -21.61
N LYS A 2 17.05 -23.50 -20.59
CA LYS A 2 16.54 -23.30 -19.23
C LYS A 2 17.10 -21.95 -18.77
N LEU A 3 16.25 -20.94 -18.61
CA LEU A 3 16.60 -19.77 -17.80
C LEU A 3 17.10 -20.32 -16.46
N LEU A 4 18.36 -20.01 -16.12
CA LEU A 4 18.90 -20.27 -14.79
C LEU A 4 17.84 -19.82 -13.79
N GLY A 5 17.26 -20.78 -13.04
CA GLY A 5 16.17 -20.51 -12.12
C GLY A 5 16.65 -19.46 -11.13
N MET A 6 16.14 -18.23 -11.27
CA MET A 6 16.52 -17.15 -10.39
C MET A 6 15.97 -17.47 -9.00
N GLU A 7 16.80 -17.32 -7.97
CA GLU A 7 16.42 -17.67 -6.60
C GLU A 7 15.22 -16.83 -6.14
N LYS A 8 14.23 -17.48 -5.53
CA LYS A 8 13.09 -16.82 -4.92
C LYS A 8 13.56 -15.84 -3.84
N THR A 9 13.37 -14.55 -4.11
CA THR A 9 13.79 -13.47 -3.24
C THR A 9 12.55 -12.71 -2.73
N ARG A 10 12.52 -12.38 -1.43
CA ARG A 10 11.51 -11.46 -0.89
C ARG A 10 11.97 -10.01 -1.08
N TYR A 11 11.08 -9.20 -1.64
CA TYR A 11 11.30 -7.77 -1.79
C TYR A 11 10.24 -7.00 -1.00
N LEU A 12 10.67 -5.96 -0.30
CA LEU A 12 9.81 -4.96 0.34
C LEU A 12 9.76 -3.75 -0.57
N PHE A 13 8.55 -3.23 -0.82
CA PHE A 13 8.30 -2.08 -1.65
C PHE A 13 7.69 -0.95 -0.83
N LYS A 14 8.04 0.28 -1.18
CA LYS A 14 7.40 1.48 -0.67
C LYS A 14 6.60 2.14 -1.76
N PHE A 15 5.36 2.46 -1.44
CA PHE A 15 4.39 2.96 -2.42
C PHE A 15 3.48 4.03 -1.80
N TYR A 16 2.80 4.75 -2.67
CA TYR A 16 1.74 5.67 -2.31
C TYR A 16 0.45 5.26 -3.00
N TYR A 17 -0.67 5.68 -2.43
CA TYR A 17 -1.97 5.68 -3.10
C TYR A 17 -2.84 6.81 -2.58
N ILE A 18 -3.72 7.29 -3.46
CA ILE A 18 -4.82 8.18 -3.08
C ILE A 18 -6.06 7.32 -2.84
N GLY A 19 -6.63 7.43 -1.64
CA GLY A 19 -7.88 6.77 -1.27
C GLY A 19 -9.08 7.42 -1.96
N ALA A 20 -9.20 7.23 -3.27
CA ALA A 20 -10.29 7.72 -4.08
C ALA A 20 -11.58 6.90 -3.91
N GLU A 21 -12.70 7.39 -4.45
CA GLU A 21 -14.04 6.87 -4.18
C GLU A 21 -14.24 5.41 -4.62
N GLU A 22 -13.55 5.03 -5.70
CA GLU A 22 -13.57 3.68 -6.28
C GLU A 22 -12.95 2.62 -5.36
N TYR A 23 -12.07 3.01 -4.43
CA TYR A 23 -11.36 2.08 -3.56
C TYR A 23 -12.05 1.92 -2.22
N PHE A 24 -12.39 0.69 -1.87
CA PHE A 24 -13.03 0.35 -0.60
C PHE A 24 -11.99 -0.08 0.45
N GLY A 25 -10.98 0.74 0.64
CA GLY A 25 -9.88 0.48 1.58
C GLY A 25 -8.72 -0.31 0.96
N SER A 26 -7.78 -0.69 1.81
CA SER A 26 -6.51 -1.27 1.32
C SER A 26 -6.55 -2.78 1.10
N GLN A 27 -7.34 -3.52 1.89
CA GLN A 27 -7.33 -4.99 1.91
C GLN A 27 -8.44 -5.54 1.03
N ARG A 28 -8.14 -6.62 0.30
CA ARG A 28 -9.11 -7.30 -0.56
C ARG A 28 -10.36 -7.73 0.18
N GLN A 29 -11.48 -7.62 -0.51
CA GLN A 29 -12.78 -8.09 -0.07
C GLN A 29 -13.63 -8.45 -1.28
N PRO A 30 -14.60 -9.36 -1.15
CA PRO A 30 -15.48 -9.72 -2.26
C PRO A 30 -16.22 -8.50 -2.80
N ASN A 31 -16.33 -8.40 -4.12
CA ASN A 31 -17.16 -7.43 -4.85
C ASN A 31 -16.75 -5.95 -4.77
N TYR A 32 -15.59 -5.62 -4.17
CA TYR A 32 -15.11 -4.24 -4.13
C TYR A 32 -13.67 -4.14 -4.61
N LEU A 33 -13.38 -3.06 -5.34
CA LEU A 33 -12.01 -2.74 -5.73
C LEU A 33 -11.23 -2.19 -4.53
N THR A 34 -10.02 -2.71 -4.32
CA THR A 34 -9.15 -2.31 -3.21
C THR A 34 -7.74 -2.03 -3.70
N ILE A 35 -6.94 -1.37 -2.86
CA ILE A 35 -5.53 -1.09 -3.19
C ILE A 35 -4.74 -2.38 -3.39
N GLU A 36 -4.98 -3.39 -2.55
CA GLU A 36 -4.34 -4.70 -2.69
C GLU A 36 -4.73 -5.41 -3.99
N ASP A 37 -5.99 -5.28 -4.46
CA ASP A 37 -6.39 -5.82 -5.76
C ASP A 37 -5.58 -5.18 -6.89
N CYS A 38 -5.47 -3.85 -6.92
CA CYS A 38 -4.69 -3.14 -7.94
C CYS A 38 -3.21 -3.57 -7.94
N LEU A 39 -2.60 -3.70 -6.77
CA LEU A 39 -1.22 -4.16 -6.63
C LEU A 39 -1.06 -5.60 -7.16
N LEU A 40 -1.93 -6.51 -6.74
CA LEU A 40 -1.84 -7.91 -7.17
C LEU A 40 -2.08 -8.07 -8.66
N THR A 41 -3.06 -7.36 -9.23
CA THR A 41 -3.32 -7.35 -10.68
C THR A 41 -2.11 -6.86 -11.45
N ALA A 42 -1.49 -5.74 -11.03
CA ALA A 42 -0.29 -5.22 -11.69
C ALA A 42 0.89 -6.20 -11.59
N LEU A 43 1.08 -6.84 -10.43
CA LEU A 43 2.13 -7.84 -10.24
C LEU A 43 1.90 -9.10 -11.08
N GLN A 44 0.65 -9.53 -11.26
CA GLN A 44 0.29 -10.66 -12.12
C GLN A 44 0.48 -10.32 -13.59
N GLU A 45 0.00 -9.15 -14.03
CA GLU A 45 0.15 -8.68 -15.42
C GLU A 45 1.63 -8.61 -15.84
N LYS A 46 2.51 -8.17 -14.93
CA LYS A 46 3.95 -8.05 -15.18
C LYS A 46 4.75 -9.29 -14.82
N ASN A 47 4.09 -10.43 -14.57
CA ASN A 47 4.70 -11.73 -14.27
C ASN A 47 5.66 -11.71 -13.06
N TYR A 48 5.40 -10.87 -12.07
CA TYR A 48 6.11 -10.90 -10.78
C TYR A 48 5.57 -12.00 -9.87
N ILE A 49 4.26 -12.28 -9.96
CA ILE A 49 3.58 -13.33 -9.20
C ILE A 49 2.58 -14.07 -10.11
N HIS A 50 2.34 -15.35 -9.84
CA HIS A 50 1.30 -16.13 -10.53
C HIS A 50 0.02 -16.19 -9.69
N GLU A 51 0.15 -16.66 -8.45
CA GLU A 51 -0.97 -16.80 -7.51
C GLU A 51 -0.74 -15.94 -6.27
N ALA A 52 -1.66 -15.02 -5.97
CA ALA A 52 -1.57 -14.13 -4.80
C ALA A 52 -1.41 -14.88 -3.46
N LYS A 53 -2.01 -16.06 -3.32
CA LYS A 53 -1.91 -16.87 -2.10
C LYS A 53 -0.53 -17.51 -1.90
N LYS A 54 0.21 -17.75 -2.98
CA LYS A 54 1.54 -18.42 -2.95
C LYS A 54 2.70 -17.44 -3.09
N SER A 55 2.42 -16.17 -3.38
CA SER A 55 3.44 -15.14 -3.57
C SER A 55 4.02 -14.61 -2.26
N GLY A 56 3.45 -14.96 -1.11
CA GLY A 56 3.83 -14.36 0.17
C GLY A 56 3.53 -12.85 0.22
N PHE A 57 2.58 -12.38 -0.59
CA PHE A 57 2.15 -10.98 -0.60
C PHE A 57 1.59 -10.57 0.75
N GLU A 58 2.07 -9.44 1.27
CA GLU A 58 1.63 -8.88 2.55
C GLU A 58 1.75 -7.36 2.53
N MET A 59 0.73 -6.65 3.02
CA MET A 59 0.78 -5.22 3.29
C MET A 59 1.13 -4.94 4.75
N ALA A 60 1.89 -3.88 5.00
CA ALA A 60 2.25 -3.50 6.37
C ALA A 60 1.07 -2.95 7.18
N SER A 61 0.07 -2.36 6.53
CA SER A 61 -1.04 -1.69 7.21
C SER A 61 -2.35 -1.94 6.48
N ARG A 62 -3.44 -1.98 7.26
CA ARG A 62 -4.81 -1.91 6.76
C ARG A 62 -5.29 -0.48 6.88
N THR A 63 -5.90 0.06 5.84
CA THR A 63 -6.54 1.37 5.87
C THR A 63 -7.97 1.26 5.38
N ASP A 64 -8.85 2.02 6.00
CA ASP A 64 -10.26 2.07 5.65
C ASP A 64 -10.50 2.79 4.33
N LYS A 65 -11.75 2.76 3.86
CA LYS A 65 -12.20 3.51 2.69
C LYS A 65 -11.84 5.00 2.84
N PHE A 66 -11.47 5.63 1.72
CA PHE A 66 -11.04 7.04 1.61
C PHE A 66 -9.70 7.40 2.27
N VAL A 67 -9.05 6.49 3.00
CA VAL A 67 -7.73 6.77 3.57
C VAL A 67 -6.68 6.70 2.47
N SER A 68 -5.82 7.71 2.39
CA SER A 68 -4.65 7.74 1.50
C SER A 68 -3.38 7.32 2.24
N ALA A 69 -2.35 6.89 1.51
CA ALA A 69 -1.03 6.65 2.10
C ALA A 69 0.10 7.20 1.24
N ARG A 70 1.07 7.86 1.87
CA ARG A 70 2.27 8.41 1.19
C ARG A 70 3.45 7.43 1.14
N GLY A 71 3.51 6.52 2.09
CA GLY A 71 4.65 5.63 2.31
C GLY A 71 4.25 4.31 2.93
N SER A 72 3.11 3.76 2.50
CA SER A 72 2.75 2.39 2.85
C SER A 72 3.75 1.41 2.24
N THR A 73 3.79 0.20 2.75
CA THR A 73 4.69 -0.83 2.26
C THR A 73 3.95 -2.14 2.03
N PHE A 74 4.42 -2.90 1.05
CA PHE A 74 4.03 -4.28 0.82
C PHE A 74 5.25 -5.10 0.43
N SER A 75 5.21 -6.40 0.68
CA SER A 75 6.26 -7.32 0.27
C SER A 75 5.68 -8.52 -0.44
N PHE A 76 6.45 -9.12 -1.35
CA PHE A 76 6.15 -10.42 -1.96
C PHE A 76 7.45 -11.14 -2.34
N ILE A 77 7.33 -12.42 -2.64
CA ILE A 77 8.41 -13.29 -3.09
C ILE A 77 8.31 -13.44 -4.61
N THR A 78 9.44 -13.28 -5.30
CA THR A 78 9.54 -13.45 -6.74
C THR A 78 10.93 -13.91 -7.15
N GLU A 79 11.02 -14.55 -8.31
CA GLU A 79 12.28 -14.90 -8.97
C GLU A 79 12.76 -13.75 -9.88
N LYS A 80 11.89 -12.79 -10.17
CA LYS A 80 12.17 -11.67 -11.07
C LYS A 80 12.73 -10.47 -10.30
N ILE A 81 13.84 -9.90 -10.76
CA ILE A 81 14.39 -8.66 -10.19
C ILE A 81 13.41 -7.51 -10.47
N PRO A 82 12.96 -6.76 -9.44
CA PRO A 82 11.99 -5.69 -9.62
C PRO A 82 12.49 -4.51 -10.45
N ILE A 83 11.69 -4.12 -11.44
CA ILE A 83 11.83 -2.87 -12.18
C ILE A 83 10.61 -2.00 -11.83
N LEU A 84 10.84 -0.90 -11.10
CA LEU A 84 9.75 -0.05 -10.61
C LEU A 84 8.87 0.49 -11.73
N MET A 85 9.47 0.91 -12.85
CA MET A 85 8.72 1.43 -14.01
C MET A 85 7.83 0.37 -14.66
N GLU A 86 8.25 -0.89 -14.64
CA GLU A 86 7.44 -1.98 -15.17
C GLU A 86 6.19 -2.19 -14.31
N ILE A 87 6.34 -2.27 -12.99
CA ILE A 87 5.21 -2.40 -12.05
C ILE A 87 4.29 -1.18 -12.18
N ASN A 88 4.85 0.04 -12.14
CA ASN A 88 4.08 1.28 -12.26
C ASN A 88 3.33 1.39 -13.59
N SER A 89 3.85 0.82 -14.68
CA SER A 89 3.15 0.86 -15.98
C SER A 89 1.83 0.07 -16.01
N ALA A 90 1.62 -0.86 -15.07
CA ALA A 90 0.37 -1.58 -14.89
C ALA A 90 -0.50 -1.04 -13.74
N LEU A 91 -0.02 -0.05 -12.98
CA LEU A 91 -0.77 0.52 -11.88
C LEU A 91 -1.69 1.66 -12.34
N PRO A 92 -2.85 1.86 -11.70
CA PRO A 92 -3.65 3.07 -11.86
C PRO A 92 -2.84 4.34 -11.53
N LYS A 93 -3.17 5.47 -12.17
CA LYS A 93 -2.44 6.74 -12.01
C LYS A 93 -2.35 7.25 -10.57
N ASN A 94 -3.27 6.84 -9.70
CA ASN A 94 -3.34 7.25 -8.30
C ASN A 94 -2.64 6.26 -7.33
N ILE A 95 -1.93 5.25 -7.85
CA ILE A 95 -1.11 4.30 -7.08
C ILE A 95 0.29 4.26 -7.70
N GLY A 96 1.34 4.33 -6.88
CA GLY A 96 2.70 4.28 -7.41
C GLY A 96 3.73 3.76 -6.42
N VAL A 97 4.60 2.89 -6.92
CA VAL A 97 5.74 2.33 -6.20
C VAL A 97 6.98 3.16 -6.51
N TRP A 98 7.75 3.52 -5.49
CA TRP A 98 8.86 4.46 -5.65
C TRP A 98 10.17 4.02 -5.00
N ALA A 99 10.17 2.93 -4.24
CA ALA A 99 11.38 2.30 -3.74
C ALA A 99 11.16 0.81 -3.49
N TYR A 100 12.23 0.03 -3.50
CA TYR A 100 12.23 -1.36 -3.04
C TYR A 100 13.56 -1.74 -2.40
N SER A 101 13.56 -2.82 -1.60
CA SER A 101 14.76 -3.45 -1.06
C SER A 101 14.58 -4.97 -0.98
N LYS A 102 15.67 -5.72 -1.12
CA LYS A 102 15.70 -7.13 -0.71
C LYS A 102 15.54 -7.19 0.81
N VAL A 103 14.81 -8.20 1.29
CA VAL A 103 14.61 -8.48 2.72
C VAL A 103 14.72 -10.00 2.97
N PRO A 104 14.95 -10.44 4.21
CA PRO A 104 14.88 -11.86 4.57
C PRO A 104 13.57 -12.51 4.08
N THR A 105 13.61 -13.78 3.71
CA THR A 105 12.44 -14.50 3.15
C THR A 105 11.28 -14.63 4.13
N ASP A 106 11.59 -14.61 5.43
CA ASP A 106 10.67 -14.63 6.56
C ASP A 106 10.22 -13.23 7.03
N PHE A 107 10.66 -12.15 6.37
CA PHE A 107 10.22 -10.79 6.70
C PHE A 107 8.71 -10.64 6.50
N LEU A 108 8.04 -10.20 7.56
CA LEU A 108 6.61 -9.92 7.59
C LEU A 108 6.36 -8.41 7.65
N SER A 109 5.77 -7.87 6.58
CA SER A 109 5.56 -6.42 6.43
C SER A 109 4.76 -5.82 7.59
N ARG A 110 3.77 -6.56 8.13
CA ARG A 110 2.94 -6.08 9.23
C ARG A 110 3.64 -6.12 10.58
N TYR A 111 4.38 -7.20 10.85
CA TYR A 111 4.91 -7.51 12.18
C TYR A 111 6.33 -6.97 12.41
N ASN A 112 7.13 -6.80 11.36
CA ASN A 112 8.44 -6.17 11.47
C ASN A 112 8.37 -4.63 11.49
N ALA A 113 7.19 -4.05 11.23
CA ALA A 113 6.98 -2.60 11.35
C ALA A 113 6.96 -2.18 12.83
N GLN A 114 7.93 -1.33 13.23
CA GLN A 114 8.05 -0.86 14.62
C GLN A 114 7.03 0.23 14.97
N PHE A 115 6.74 1.14 14.04
CA PHE A 115 5.83 2.26 14.23
C PHE A 115 5.15 2.63 12.90
N ARG A 116 3.98 3.25 13.01
CA ARG A 116 3.21 3.81 11.90
C ARG A 116 2.89 5.25 12.23
N HIS A 117 3.06 6.15 11.26
CA HIS A 117 2.79 7.57 11.41
C HIS A 117 1.71 7.99 10.42
N TYR A 118 0.65 8.60 10.94
CA TYR A 118 -0.48 9.11 10.16
C TYR A 118 -0.56 10.63 10.30
N LYS A 119 -0.95 11.30 9.21
CA LYS A 119 -1.21 12.74 9.19
C LYS A 119 -2.63 12.97 8.69
N TYR A 120 -3.42 13.68 9.48
CA TYR A 120 -4.76 14.12 9.09
C TYR A 120 -4.67 15.53 8.49
N ILE A 121 -5.22 15.71 7.29
CA ILE A 121 -5.26 17.00 6.59
C ILE A 121 -6.73 17.38 6.45
N MET A 122 -7.10 18.56 6.94
CA MET A 122 -8.47 19.07 6.89
C MET A 122 -8.48 20.53 6.40
N PRO A 123 -9.44 20.92 5.55
CA PRO A 123 -9.59 22.31 5.11
C PRO A 123 -10.06 23.19 6.26
N TYR A 124 -9.59 24.45 6.29
CA TYR A 124 -10.05 25.47 7.22
C TYR A 124 -10.82 26.57 6.45
N PRO A 125 -12.00 27.02 6.92
CA PRO A 125 -12.77 26.52 8.07
C PRO A 125 -13.40 25.15 7.79
N ASN A 126 -13.55 24.34 8.84
CA ASN A 126 -13.99 22.94 8.77
C ASN A 126 -15.36 22.81 8.07
N ALA A 127 -15.38 22.53 6.77
CA ALA A 127 -16.61 22.33 6.00
C ALA A 127 -17.45 21.10 6.43
N ILE A 128 -16.88 20.23 7.28
CA ILE A 128 -17.56 19.08 7.89
C ILE A 128 -18.34 19.50 9.14
N LEU A 129 -17.97 20.60 9.78
CA LEU A 129 -18.68 21.18 10.93
C LEU A 129 -19.56 22.32 10.42
N LYS A 130 -20.59 21.97 9.65
CA LYS A 130 -21.53 22.98 9.14
C LYS A 130 -22.43 23.60 10.22
N ASP A 131 -22.20 23.31 11.50
CA ASP A 131 -22.94 23.99 12.57
C ASP A 131 -22.21 24.07 13.93
N ASP A 132 -20.88 23.86 13.99
CA ASP A 132 -20.21 23.98 15.29
C ASP A 132 -18.80 24.56 15.18
N SER A 133 -18.67 25.79 15.66
CA SER A 133 -17.44 26.56 15.76
C SER A 133 -16.49 26.05 16.87
N THR A 134 -16.55 24.76 17.21
CA THR A 134 -16.09 24.22 18.49
C THR A 134 -14.88 23.28 18.42
N VAL A 135 -14.18 23.14 17.29
CA VAL A 135 -12.88 22.44 17.30
C VAL A 135 -11.81 23.33 17.96
N ASN A 136 -11.66 23.14 19.26
CA ASN A 136 -10.61 23.78 20.04
C ASN A 136 -9.27 23.06 19.82
N PHE A 137 -8.50 23.51 18.82
CA PHE A 137 -7.18 22.95 18.51
C PHE A 137 -6.19 23.03 19.68
N LYS A 138 -6.33 24.01 20.60
CA LYS A 138 -5.51 24.07 21.81
C LYS A 138 -5.86 22.95 22.78
N ALA A 139 -7.16 22.65 22.95
CA ALA A 139 -7.60 21.52 23.75
C ALA A 139 -7.16 20.19 23.10
N MET A 140 -7.34 20.02 21.79
CA MET A 140 -6.86 18.83 21.06
C MET A 140 -5.36 18.61 21.23
N LYS A 141 -4.53 19.65 21.07
CA LYS A 141 -3.08 19.56 21.29
C LYS A 141 -2.68 19.24 22.73
N LYS A 142 -3.55 19.49 23.71
CA LYS A 142 -3.29 19.19 25.12
C LYS A 142 -3.64 17.75 25.47
N VAL A 143 -4.65 17.17 24.80
CA VAL A 143 -5.15 15.82 25.10
C VAL A 143 -4.59 14.72 24.19
N CYS A 144 -4.12 15.08 22.99
CA CYS A 144 -3.37 14.21 22.09
C CYS A 144 -1.87 14.28 22.37
#